data_AF-A0A6H2Y5Z2-F1
#
_entry.id   AF-A0A6H2Y5Z2-F1
#
_cell.length_a   1.000
_cell.length_b   1.000
_cell.length_c   1.000
_cell.angle_alpha   90.00
_cell.angle_beta   90.00
_cell.angle_gamma   90.00
#
_symmetry.space_group_name_H-M   'P 1'
#
loop_
_entity.id
_entity.type
_entity.pdbx_description
1 polymer ?
#
loop_
_entity_poly.entity_id
_entity_poly.type
_entity_poly.pdbx_seq_one_letter_code
_entity_poly.pdbx_strand_id
1 'polypeptide(L)'
;NAAGVAHDTRGRLALFVRRENCPQCDARLAAIIADNRPVDIYVVDSSGSDEVIRQWALAHHIPVDRVRSHRITLNHDNGKWLKFGQGRMPVVLQQGESGWQIAAF
;
A
#
# COMPACT_ATOMS: atom_id res chain seq x y z
N ASN A 1 -19.33 -22.23 15.28
CA ASN A 1 -18.11 -21.40 15.34
C ASN A 1 -17.64 -21.06 13.93
N ALA A 2 -18.33 -20.12 13.28
CA ALA A 2 -18.02 -19.67 11.92
C ALA A 2 -17.30 -18.32 11.99
N ALA A 3 -16.04 -18.32 12.43
CA ALA A 3 -15.17 -17.14 12.36
C ALA A 3 -14.39 -17.13 11.03
N GLY A 4 -15.07 -17.52 9.95
CA GLY A 4 -14.49 -17.73 8.63
C GLY A 4 -15.18 -16.92 7.55
N VAL A 5 -15.54 -15.66 7.83
CA VAL A 5 -15.89 -14.65 6.81
C VAL A 5 -15.51 -13.28 7.35
N ALA A 6 -14.24 -12.91 7.25
CA ALA A 6 -13.83 -11.51 7.37
C ALA A 6 -13.20 -11.10 6.04
N HIS A 7 -14.07 -10.87 5.06
CA HIS A 7 -13.83 -9.99 3.91
C HIS A 7 -12.60 -10.27 3.03
N ASP A 8 -12.42 -11.49 2.49
CA ASP A 8 -11.71 -11.59 1.20
C ASP A 8 -12.64 -11.15 0.06
N THR A 9 -12.85 -9.83 -0.05
CA THR A 9 -13.62 -9.24 -1.15
C THR A 9 -12.90 -9.34 -2.50
N ARG A 10 -11.65 -9.86 -2.54
CA ARG A 10 -10.70 -9.68 -3.64
C ARG A 10 -10.54 -8.22 -4.09
N GLY A 11 -10.93 -7.26 -3.24
CA GLY A 11 -10.91 -5.84 -3.54
C GLY A 11 -9.49 -5.30 -3.74
N ARG A 12 -9.37 -4.09 -4.26
CA ARG A 12 -8.07 -3.43 -4.39
C ARG A 12 -7.47 -3.18 -2.99
N LEU A 13 -6.15 -3.30 -2.88
CA LEU A 13 -5.41 -2.98 -1.66
C LEU A 13 -4.90 -1.54 -1.71
N ALA A 14 -4.73 -0.90 -0.55
CA ALA A 14 -3.95 0.32 -0.42
C ALA A 14 -2.88 0.10 0.65
N LEU A 15 -1.61 0.29 0.27
CA LEU A 15 -0.46 0.13 1.15
C LEU A 15 0.16 1.50 1.44
N PHE A 16 0.27 1.86 2.71
CA PHE A 16 0.95 3.08 3.14
C PHE A 16 2.31 2.74 3.73
N VAL A 17 3.35 3.39 3.23
CA VAL A 17 4.74 3.17 3.62
C VAL A 17 5.48 4.49 3.82
N ARG A 18 6.49 4.47 4.69
CA ARG A 18 7.54 5.50 4.78
C ARG A 18 8.82 4.96 4.16
N ARG A 19 9.60 5.84 3.54
CA ARG A 19 10.87 5.49 2.89
C ARG A 19 11.96 5.21 3.92
N GLU A 20 12.03 6.05 4.95
CA GLU A 20 13.12 6.00 5.93
C GLU A 20 12.71 5.31 7.23
N ASN A 21 13.66 4.60 7.84
CA ASN A 21 13.54 3.98 9.16
C ASN A 21 12.29 3.07 9.32
N CYS A 22 11.93 2.33 8.27
CA CYS A 22 10.77 1.45 8.28
C CYS A 22 11.04 0.03 7.71
N PRO A 23 11.81 -0.83 8.39
CA PRO A 23 12.07 -2.21 7.91
C PRO A 23 10.79 -3.04 7.72
N GLN A 24 9.80 -2.80 8.57
CA GLN A 24 8.45 -3.37 8.47
C GLN A 24 7.72 -2.96 7.18
N CYS A 25 7.98 -1.75 6.65
CA CYS A 25 7.43 -1.33 5.35
C CYS A 25 7.95 -2.22 4.23
N ASP A 26 9.24 -2.58 4.26
CA ASP A 26 9.86 -3.42 3.25
C ASP A 26 9.31 -4.84 3.27
N ALA A 27 9.21 -5.44 4.46
CA ALA A 27 8.61 -6.75 4.63
C ALA A 27 7.15 -6.77 4.13
N ARG A 28 6.39 -5.72 4.43
CA ARG A 28 4.99 -5.62 4.01
C ARG A 28 4.84 -5.40 2.53
N LEU A 29 5.67 -4.55 1.95
CA LEU A 29 5.74 -4.34 0.50
C LEU A 29 6.03 -5.65 -0.21
N ALA A 30 7.05 -6.41 0.22
CA ALA A 30 7.40 -7.69 -0.38
C ALA A 30 6.22 -8.67 -0.36
N ALA A 31 5.52 -8.80 0.78
CA ALA A 31 4.34 -9.64 0.90
C ALA A 31 3.20 -9.23 -0.05
N ILE A 32 2.94 -7.93 -0.17
CA ILE A 32 1.89 -7.38 -1.05
C ILE A 32 2.23 -7.58 -2.54
N ILE A 33 3.50 -7.40 -2.93
CA ILE A 33 3.95 -7.66 -4.30
C ILE A 33 3.84 -9.16 -4.64
N ALA A 34 4.16 -10.04 -3.68
CA ALA A 34 4.06 -11.49 -3.84
C ALA A 34 2.60 -11.97 -3.99
N ASP A 35 1.67 -11.38 -3.25
CA ASP A 35 0.23 -11.66 -3.32
C ASP A 35 -0.39 -11.32 -4.70
N ASN A 36 0.28 -10.46 -5.48
CA ASN A 36 -0.09 -10.13 -6.85
C ASN A 36 -1.55 -9.63 -6.97
N ARG A 37 -2.11 -8.99 -5.94
CA ARG A 37 -3.39 -8.28 -6.04
C ARG A 37 -3.18 -6.86 -6.57
N PRO A 38 -4.22 -6.25 -7.17
CA PRO A 38 -4.18 -4.83 -7.48
C PRO A 38 -3.97 -4.00 -6.20
N VAL A 39 -3.01 -3.09 -6.22
CA VAL A 39 -2.63 -2.28 -5.05
C VAL A 39 -2.30 -0.84 -5.43
N ASP A 40 -2.73 0.09 -4.59
CA ASP A 40 -2.31 1.47 -4.58
C ASP A 40 -1.28 1.70 -3.46
N ILE A 41 -0.05 2.02 -3.83
CA ILE A 41 1.01 2.27 -2.86
C ILE A 41 1.12 3.78 -2.63
N TYR A 42 1.04 4.19 -1.38
CA TYR A 42 1.16 5.57 -0.92
C TYR A 42 2.46 5.76 -0.15
N VAL A 43 3.34 6.61 -0.69
CA VAL A 43 4.60 6.99 -0.03
C VAL A 43 4.35 8.23 0.81
N VAL A 44 4.33 8.05 2.14
CA VAL A 44 3.86 9.05 3.11
C VAL A 44 4.80 10.24 3.23
N ASP A 45 6.10 10.00 3.19
CA ASP A 45 7.18 10.98 3.28
C ASP A 45 7.76 11.33 1.89
N SER A 46 6.91 11.32 0.85
CA SER A 46 7.30 11.71 -0.51
C SER A 46 7.37 13.23 -0.74
N SER A 47 6.83 14.03 0.18
CA SER A 47 6.78 15.50 0.09
C SER A 47 6.18 16.04 -1.21
N GLY A 48 5.28 15.28 -1.86
CA GLY A 48 4.67 15.66 -3.13
C GLY A 48 5.62 15.62 -4.34
N SER A 49 6.79 14.98 -4.21
CA SER A 49 7.78 14.89 -5.28
C SER A 49 7.69 13.57 -6.04
N ASP A 50 7.32 13.63 -7.32
CA ASP A 50 7.31 12.45 -8.21
C ASP A 50 8.70 11.84 -8.36
N GLU A 51 9.76 12.66 -8.29
CA GLU A 51 11.14 12.19 -8.31
C GLU A 51 11.42 11.25 -7.13
N VAL A 52 10.96 11.63 -5.94
CA VAL A 52 11.12 10.83 -4.73
C VAL A 52 10.38 9.49 -4.86
N ILE A 53 9.16 9.49 -5.40
CA ILE A 53 8.41 8.25 -5.64
C ILE A 53 9.13 7.36 -6.65
N ARG A 54 9.68 7.95 -7.72
CA ARG A 54 10.39 7.20 -8.75
C ARG A 54 11.66 6.55 -8.22
N GLN A 55 12.47 7.30 -7.47
CA GLN A 55 13.68 6.78 -6.84
C GLN A 55 13.38 5.68 -5.83
N TRP A 56 12.34 5.89 -5.01
CA TRP A 56 11.84 4.86 -4.09
C TRP A 56 11.43 3.59 -4.85
N ALA A 57 10.63 3.71 -5.91
CA ALA A 57 10.19 2.56 -6.68
C ALA A 57 11.34 1.77 -7.31
N LEU A 58 12.38 2.46 -7.78
CA LEU A 58 13.60 1.83 -8.29
C LEU A 58 14.36 1.08 -7.18
N ALA A 59 14.55 1.69 -6.01
CA ALA A 59 15.24 1.08 -4.88
C ALA A 59 14.54 -0.19 -4.38
N HIS A 60 13.20 -0.21 -4.40
CA HIS A 60 12.39 -1.35 -3.99
C HIS A 60 12.03 -2.32 -5.13
N HIS A 61 12.63 -2.15 -6.32
CA HIS A 61 12.43 -3.05 -7.46
C HIS A 61 10.95 -3.25 -7.84
N ILE A 62 10.16 -2.16 -7.81
CA ILE A 62 8.73 -2.23 -8.15
C ILE A 62 8.56 -2.71 -9.61
N PRO A 63 7.76 -3.76 -9.87
CA PRO A 63 7.62 -4.31 -11.21
C PRO A 63 6.97 -3.31 -12.20
N VAL A 64 7.75 -2.88 -13.19
CA VAL A 64 7.35 -1.84 -14.16
C VAL A 64 6.16 -2.28 -15.02
N ASP A 65 6.08 -3.56 -15.38
CA ASP A 65 4.97 -4.15 -16.11
C ASP A 65 3.65 -4.06 -15.33
N ARG A 66 3.70 -4.24 -14.01
CA ARG A 66 2.53 -4.13 -13.12
C ARG A 66 2.11 -2.67 -12.90
N VAL A 67 3.06 -1.74 -12.93
CA VAL A 67 2.75 -0.30 -12.93
C VAL A 67 2.08 0.10 -14.24
N ARG A 68 2.64 -0.29 -15.38
CA ARG A 68 2.09 0.00 -16.72
C ARG A 68 0.69 -0.59 -16.94
N SER A 69 0.40 -1.73 -16.33
CA SER A 69 -0.93 -2.37 -16.37
C SER A 69 -1.88 -1.90 -15.26
N HIS A 70 -1.49 -0.89 -14.46
CA HIS A 70 -2.27 -0.31 -13.36
C HIS A 70 -2.63 -1.31 -12.25
N ARG A 71 -1.97 -2.48 -12.22
CA ARG A 71 -2.04 -3.41 -11.09
C ARG A 71 -1.37 -2.81 -9.87
N ILE A 72 -0.27 -2.09 -10.05
CA ILE A 72 0.35 -1.27 -9.00
C ILE A 72 0.18 0.19 -9.40
N THR A 73 -0.28 1.04 -8.49
CA THR A 73 -0.12 2.49 -8.63
C THR A 73 0.81 3.00 -7.54
N LEU A 74 1.52 4.08 -7.84
CA LEU A 74 2.43 4.75 -6.92
C LEU A 74 1.90 6.17 -6.71
N ASN A 75 1.69 6.57 -5.47
CA ASN A 75 0.94 7.78 -5.14
C ASN A 75 1.58 8.55 -3.99
N HIS A 76 1.29 9.85 -3.94
CA HIS A 76 1.47 10.65 -2.73
C HIS A 76 0.35 10.37 -1.73
N ASP A 77 0.73 10.29 -0.46
CA ASP A 77 -0.22 10.10 0.62
C ASP A 77 -1.27 11.22 0.69
N ASN A 78 -0.83 12.49 0.67
CA ASN A 78 -1.70 13.67 0.79
C ASN A 78 -2.63 13.62 2.03
N GLY A 79 -2.16 13.06 3.15
CA GLY A 79 -2.90 12.98 4.41
C GLY A 79 -3.85 11.78 4.55
N LYS A 80 -3.89 10.87 3.56
CA LYS A 80 -4.74 9.68 3.59
C LYS A 80 -4.33 8.71 4.70
N TRP A 81 -3.04 8.59 4.97
CA TRP A 81 -2.47 7.73 6.01
C TRP A 81 -2.96 8.13 7.39
N LEU A 82 -2.96 9.42 7.72
CA LEU A 82 -3.46 9.87 9.01
C LEU A 82 -4.97 9.63 9.14
N LYS A 83 -5.73 9.85 8.05
CA LYS A 83 -7.18 9.68 8.01
C LYS A 83 -7.62 8.22 8.17
N PHE A 84 -6.94 7.27 7.51
CA PHE A 84 -7.38 5.88 7.43
C PHE A 84 -6.47 4.89 8.17
N GLY A 85 -5.20 5.23 8.34
CA GLY A 85 -4.15 4.37 8.90
C GLY A 85 -3.91 4.50 10.40
N GLN A 86 -4.67 5.37 11.09
CA GLN A 86 -4.56 5.61 12.53
C GLN A 86 -3.14 5.97 13.00
N GLY A 87 -2.33 6.58 12.13
CA GLY A 87 -0.94 6.95 12.45
C GLY A 87 0.02 5.77 12.62
N ARG A 88 -0.36 4.55 12.20
CA ARG A 88 0.48 3.35 12.29
C ARG A 88 1.13 3.02 10.95
N MET A 89 2.34 2.49 11.00
CA MET A 89 3.16 2.21 9.82
C MET A 89 3.76 0.80 9.93
N PRO A 90 3.75 -0.02 8.86
CA PRO A 90 2.95 0.18 7.65
C PRO A 90 1.46 0.02 7.97
N VAL A 91 0.61 0.29 6.98
CA VAL A 91 -0.80 -0.10 7.06
C VAL A 91 -1.30 -0.52 5.69
N VAL A 92 -2.06 -1.60 5.68
CA VAL A 92 -2.75 -2.12 4.51
C VAL A 92 -4.24 -1.93 4.71
N LEU A 93 -4.86 -1.23 3.78
CA LEU A 93 -6.30 -1.14 3.66
C LEU A 93 -6.78 -2.06 2.53
N GLN A 94 -8.01 -2.54 2.66
CA GLN A 94 -8.69 -3.27 1.62
C GLN A 94 -9.99 -2.56 1.27
N GLN A 95 -10.29 -2.48 -0.02
CA GLN A 95 -11.56 -1.96 -0.51
C GLN A 95 -12.66 -3.01 -0.30
N GLY A 96 -13.66 -2.64 0.50
CA GLY A 96 -14.91 -3.38 0.70
C GLY A 96 -16.11 -2.57 0.21
N GLU A 97 -17.32 -3.11 0.46
CA GLU A 97 -18.58 -2.48 0.05
C GLU A 97 -18.80 -1.11 0.71
N SER A 98 -18.33 -0.95 1.96
CA SER A 98 -18.41 0.30 2.72
C SER A 98 -17.19 1.20 2.54
N GLY A 99 -16.34 0.94 1.54
CA GLY A 99 -15.11 1.68 1.28
C GLY A 99 -13.87 1.02 1.89
N TRP A 100 -12.86 1.84 2.22
CA TRP A 100 -11.56 1.36 2.72
C TRP A 100 -11.63 0.96 4.19
N GLN A 101 -11.14 -0.23 4.51
CA GLN A 101 -11.04 -0.75 5.87
C GLN A 101 -9.62 -1.26 6.14
N ILE A 102 -9.15 -1.14 7.38
CA ILE A 102 -7.84 -1.69 7.77
C ILE A 102 -7.88 -3.21 7.67
N ALA A 103 -7.03 -3.76 6.80
CA ALA A 103 -6.89 -5.19 6.60
C ALA A 103 -5.78 -5.77 7.49
N ALA A 104 -4.68 -5.04 7.63
CA ALA A 104 -3.67 -5.30 8.66
C ALA A 104 -2.61 -4.18 8.70
N PHE A 105 -1.67 -4.30 9.63
CA PHE A 105 -0.48 -3.45 9.74
C PHE A 105 0.71 -4.12 9.05
#